data_AF-A0A2P2MMN0-F1
#
_entry.id   AF-A0A2P2MMN0-F1
#
_cell.length_a   1.000
_cell.length_b   1.000
_cell.length_c   1.000
_cell.angle_alpha   90.00
_cell.angle_beta   90.00
_cell.angle_gamma   90.00
#
_symmetry.space_group_name_H-M   'P 1'
#
loop_
_entity.id
_entity.type
_entity.pdbx_description
1 polymer ?
#
loop_
_entity_poly.entity_id
_entity_poly.type
_entity_poly.pdbx_seq_one_letter_code
_entity_poly.pdbx_strand_id
1 'polypeptide(L)'
;MSFSRDSDQQLPQRRILRTQTAGNIGDSMLDSEVVPSSLHEIAPILRVANQVENSNRRVAYLCRFYAFEKAHRLDPKSSGRGVRQFKTALLQRLEKENVATMEGRTKSDAREMQDFYRDFFQKYIKALQSAADKADRAQLTKAYHTAAVLFEVLKAVNLTEDLKVADEILQANTQVEEKKKIYLPYNILPLDPDSQNQAIMRYPEIQAAVSALRNTRGLPWPKDHKNQVNEDILDWLQSMFGFQKDSVANQREHLIMLLANVHIQRFSTPDQQQKVIYYC
;
A
#
# COMPACT_ATOMS: atom_id res chain seq x y z
N MET A 1 36.59 -59.26 34.86
CA MET A 1 35.65 -60.13 35.59
C MET A 1 34.30 -59.41 35.66
N SER A 2 33.30 -59.89 34.92
CA SER A 2 32.01 -60.41 35.44
C SER A 2 31.51 -59.87 36.81
N PHE A 3 30.24 -59.52 37.09
CA PHE A 3 28.92 -59.65 36.44
C PHE A 3 27.86 -58.82 37.23
N SER A 4 26.73 -58.49 36.58
CA SER A 4 25.33 -58.35 37.11
C SER A 4 24.89 -57.07 37.86
N ARG A 5 23.91 -56.29 37.34
CA ARG A 5 22.40 -56.41 37.40
C ARG A 5 21.85 -55.97 38.79
N ASP A 6 20.78 -55.19 38.95
CA ASP A 6 19.74 -54.65 38.06
C ASP A 6 18.97 -53.53 38.78
N SER A 7 18.35 -52.65 37.99
CA SER A 7 17.08 -51.92 38.19
C SER A 7 16.64 -51.33 39.55
N ASP A 8 16.40 -50.01 39.56
CA ASP A 8 15.02 -49.54 39.71
C ASP A 8 14.79 -48.21 38.95
N GLN A 9 13.93 -48.27 37.93
CA GLN A 9 13.50 -47.12 37.13
C GLN A 9 12.31 -46.43 37.81
N GLN A 10 12.47 -45.16 38.18
CA GLN A 10 11.35 -44.22 38.22
C GLN A 10 11.75 -42.95 37.47
N LEU A 11 11.21 -42.83 36.24
CA LEU A 11 11.27 -41.60 35.46
C LEU A 11 10.50 -40.50 36.20
N PRO A 12 11.10 -39.32 36.48
CA PRO A 12 10.34 -38.22 37.02
C PRO A 12 9.36 -37.74 35.94
N GLN A 13 8.06 -37.88 36.20
CA GLN A 13 7.01 -37.28 35.39
C GLN A 13 7.30 -35.78 35.30
N ARG A 14 7.77 -35.32 34.14
CA ARG A 14 7.84 -33.89 33.80
C ARG A 14 6.41 -33.37 33.81
N ARG A 15 6.02 -32.76 34.93
CA ARG A 15 4.81 -31.98 35.08
C ARG A 15 4.82 -30.95 33.96
N ILE A 16 3.94 -31.12 32.98
CA ILE A 16 3.70 -30.10 31.94
C ILE A 16 3.20 -28.86 32.70
N LEU A 17 4.10 -27.91 32.92
CA LEU A 17 3.74 -26.58 33.35
C LEU A 17 2.88 -26.00 32.24
N ARG A 18 1.57 -25.92 32.49
CA ARG A 18 0.64 -25.13 31.68
C ARG A 18 1.25 -23.75 31.52
N THR A 19 1.63 -23.40 30.30
CA THR A 19 1.97 -22.03 29.92
C THR A 19 0.77 -21.16 30.30
N GLN A 20 0.96 -20.26 31.26
CA GLN A 20 -0.05 -19.27 31.60
C GLN A 20 -0.14 -18.30 30.43
N THR A 21 -1.13 -18.48 29.56
CA THR A 21 -1.45 -17.57 28.45
C THR A 21 -2.52 -16.57 28.89
N ALA A 22 -2.22 -15.80 29.94
CA ALA A 22 -3.14 -14.79 30.45
C ALA A 22 -2.37 -13.64 31.10
N GLY A 23 -1.77 -12.80 30.25
CA GLY A 23 -1.13 -11.56 30.67
C GLY A 23 -0.16 -11.07 29.60
N ASN A 24 -0.43 -9.90 29.02
CA ASN A 24 0.43 -9.16 28.07
C ASN A 24 0.51 -9.56 26.58
N ILE A 25 -0.35 -10.44 26.05
CA ILE A 25 -0.38 -10.69 24.59
C ILE A 25 -1.13 -9.59 23.81
N GLY A 26 -1.91 -8.75 24.48
CA GLY A 26 -2.88 -7.84 23.85
C GLY A 26 -2.28 -6.71 23.00
N ASP A 27 -1.17 -6.10 23.40
CA ASP A 27 -0.65 -4.89 22.70
C ASP A 27 0.23 -5.23 21.49
N SER A 28 1.04 -6.30 21.59
CA SER A 28 1.97 -6.67 20.50
C SER A 28 1.29 -7.47 19.36
N MET A 29 0.12 -8.09 19.59
CA MET A 29 -0.64 -8.80 18.55
C MET A 29 -1.49 -7.88 17.67
N LEU A 30 -1.61 -6.60 18.01
CA LEU A 30 -2.45 -5.63 17.31
C LEU A 30 -1.65 -4.68 16.44
N ASP A 31 -0.36 -4.96 16.25
CA ASP A 31 0.42 -4.30 15.23
C ASP A 31 -0.04 -4.76 13.84
N SER A 32 0.07 -3.88 12.85
CA SER A 32 -0.50 -4.09 11.50
C SER A 32 0.00 -5.33 10.76
N GLU A 33 1.00 -6.02 11.32
CA GLU A 33 1.67 -7.21 10.79
C GLU A 33 1.03 -8.54 11.21
N VAL A 34 0.06 -8.57 12.14
CA VAL A 34 -0.55 -9.80 12.65
C VAL A 34 -2.03 -9.94 12.21
N VAL A 35 -2.33 -9.58 10.96
CA VAL A 35 -3.64 -9.84 10.37
C VAL A 35 -3.69 -11.28 9.84
N PRO A 36 -4.68 -12.11 10.22
CA PRO A 36 -4.85 -13.44 9.65
C PRO A 36 -4.90 -13.40 8.11
N SER A 37 -4.29 -14.38 7.44
CA SER A 37 -4.21 -14.39 5.96
C SER A 37 -5.58 -14.36 5.27
N SER A 38 -6.59 -14.97 5.89
CA SER A 38 -7.99 -14.94 5.43
C SER A 38 -8.62 -13.54 5.52
N LEU A 39 -7.97 -12.60 6.20
CA LEU A 39 -8.42 -11.22 6.42
C LEU A 39 -7.43 -10.19 5.85
N HIS A 40 -6.55 -10.57 4.93
CA HIS A 40 -5.53 -9.67 4.38
C HIS A 40 -6.10 -8.34 3.83
N GLU A 41 -7.35 -8.32 3.36
CA GLU A 41 -8.05 -7.12 2.88
C GLU A 41 -8.22 -6.00 3.91
N ILE A 42 -8.23 -6.30 5.22
CA ILE A 42 -8.37 -5.28 6.27
C ILE A 42 -7.02 -4.68 6.69
N ALA A 43 -5.89 -5.30 6.32
CA ALA A 43 -4.58 -4.83 6.73
C ALA A 43 -4.25 -3.40 6.26
N PRO A 44 -4.61 -2.96 5.03
CA PRO A 44 -4.46 -1.56 4.63
C PRO A 44 -5.23 -0.58 5.53
N ILE A 45 -6.44 -0.96 5.98
CA ILE A 45 -7.28 -0.12 6.83
C ILE A 45 -6.62 0.10 8.20
N LEU A 46 -6.11 -0.97 8.80
CA LEU A 46 -5.41 -0.88 10.09
C LEU A 46 -4.09 -0.11 9.99
N ARG A 47 -3.35 -0.28 8.89
CA ARG A 47 -2.15 0.53 8.61
C ARG A 47 -2.48 2.02 8.54
N VAL A 48 -3.56 2.38 7.85
CA VAL A 48 -4.03 3.77 7.77
C VAL A 48 -4.48 4.28 9.13
N ALA A 49 -5.20 3.48 9.91
CA ALA A 49 -5.61 3.86 11.26
C ALA A 49 -4.40 4.22 12.14
N ASN A 50 -3.34 3.42 12.12
CA ASN A 50 -2.11 3.69 12.86
C ASN A 50 -1.40 4.97 12.36
N GLN A 51 -1.43 5.24 11.05
CA GLN A 51 -0.81 6.46 10.48
C GLN A 51 -1.52 7.74 10.92
N VAL A 52 -2.85 7.72 11.01
CA VAL A 52 -3.66 8.92 11.30
C VAL A 52 -3.90 9.13 12.80
N GLU A 53 -3.60 8.15 13.66
CA GLU A 53 -3.84 8.18 15.11
C GLU A 53 -3.25 9.42 15.80
N ASN A 54 -2.02 9.80 15.43
CA ASN A 54 -1.37 10.99 15.99
C ASN A 54 -2.01 12.30 15.50
N SER A 55 -2.68 12.28 14.34
CA SER A 55 -3.34 13.46 13.77
C SER A 55 -4.77 13.62 14.25
N ASN A 56 -5.53 12.52 14.30
CA ASN A 56 -6.89 12.50 14.81
C ASN A 56 -7.21 11.09 15.35
N ARG A 57 -7.26 10.97 16.69
CA ARG A 57 -7.52 9.70 17.38
C ARG A 57 -8.91 9.15 17.08
N ARG A 58 -9.93 10.01 16.90
CA ARG A 58 -11.30 9.57 16.60
C ARG A 58 -11.40 8.97 15.21
N VAL A 59 -10.77 9.58 14.21
CA VAL A 59 -10.68 9.02 12.85
C VAL A 59 -9.94 7.68 12.83
N ALA A 60 -8.85 7.55 13.59
CA ALA A 60 -8.15 6.26 13.72
C ALA A 60 -9.04 5.18 14.34
N TYR A 61 -9.78 5.52 15.41
CA TYR A 61 -10.78 4.64 16.00
C TYR A 61 -11.84 4.21 14.98
N LEU A 62 -12.40 5.13 14.20
CA LEU A 62 -13.40 4.84 13.16
C LEU A 62 -12.84 3.91 12.07
N CYS A 63 -11.58 4.09 11.67
CA CYS A 63 -10.91 3.19 10.73
C CYS A 63 -10.78 1.77 11.32
N ARG A 64 -10.40 1.63 12.59
CA ARG A 64 -10.31 0.32 13.27
C ARG A 64 -11.68 -0.32 13.44
N PHE A 65 -12.71 0.47 13.76
CA PHE A 65 -14.08 -0.01 13.88
C PHE A 65 -14.59 -0.54 12.54
N TYR A 66 -14.37 0.22 11.46
CA TYR A 66 -14.70 -0.23 10.12
C TYR A 66 -13.94 -1.50 9.72
N ALA A 67 -12.65 -1.60 10.06
CA ALA A 67 -11.86 -2.82 9.83
C ALA A 67 -12.45 -4.03 10.58
N PHE A 68 -12.91 -3.85 11.82
CA PHE A 68 -13.58 -4.90 12.59
C PHE A 68 -14.89 -5.36 11.93
N GLU A 69 -15.74 -4.42 11.50
CA GLU A 69 -16.98 -4.76 10.79
C GLU A 69 -16.69 -5.49 9.47
N LYS A 70 -15.71 -5.01 8.69
CA LYS A 70 -15.30 -5.64 7.43
C LYS A 70 -14.77 -7.06 7.68
N ALA A 71 -13.97 -7.27 8.73
CA ALA A 71 -13.56 -8.60 9.15
C ALA A 71 -14.76 -9.50 9.54
N HIS A 72 -15.78 -8.93 10.18
CA HIS A 72 -17.01 -9.67 10.50
C HIS A 72 -17.76 -10.09 9.24
N ARG A 73 -17.88 -9.21 8.24
CA ARG A 73 -18.50 -9.53 6.93
C ARG A 73 -17.72 -10.60 6.16
N LEU A 74 -16.38 -10.56 6.19
CA LEU A 74 -15.52 -11.52 5.49
C LEU A 74 -15.53 -12.93 6.10
N ASP A 75 -15.63 -13.06 7.42
CA ASP A 75 -15.71 -14.36 8.11
C ASP A 75 -16.69 -14.32 9.29
N PRO A 76 -18.01 -14.34 9.07
CA PRO A 76 -19.00 -14.16 10.13
C PRO A 76 -18.88 -15.20 11.25
N LYS A 77 -18.48 -16.43 10.92
CA LYS A 77 -18.35 -17.55 11.87
C LYS A 77 -17.00 -17.60 12.58
N SER A 78 -16.05 -16.72 12.23
CA SER A 78 -14.67 -16.72 12.76
C SER A 78 -13.98 -18.09 12.61
N SER A 79 -14.16 -18.69 11.44
CA SER A 79 -13.70 -20.04 11.11
C SER A 79 -12.24 -20.09 10.67
N GLY A 80 -11.69 -18.97 10.18
CA GLY A 80 -10.31 -18.87 9.77
C GLY A 80 -9.33 -19.01 10.94
N ARG A 81 -8.14 -19.56 10.66
CA ARG A 81 -7.07 -19.71 11.64
C ARG A 81 -6.71 -18.34 12.23
N GLY A 82 -6.80 -18.20 13.56
CA GLY A 82 -6.45 -16.96 14.25
C GLY A 82 -7.53 -15.87 14.22
N VAL A 83 -8.60 -16.03 13.43
CA VAL A 83 -9.61 -14.98 13.21
C VAL A 83 -10.37 -14.64 14.48
N ARG A 84 -10.77 -15.65 15.27
CA ARG A 84 -11.49 -15.42 16.52
C ARG A 84 -10.63 -14.67 17.53
N GLN A 85 -9.37 -15.08 17.71
CA GLN A 85 -8.44 -14.38 18.61
C GLN A 85 -8.25 -12.93 18.16
N PHE A 86 -7.99 -12.74 16.87
CA PHE A 86 -7.81 -11.43 16.26
C PHE A 86 -9.02 -10.50 16.48
N LYS A 87 -10.23 -10.95 16.14
CA LYS A 87 -11.47 -10.16 16.33
C LYS A 87 -11.70 -9.83 17.79
N THR A 88 -11.46 -10.78 18.69
CA THR A 88 -11.64 -10.57 20.14
C THR A 88 -10.69 -9.49 20.65
N ALA A 89 -9.40 -9.55 20.27
CA ALA A 89 -8.40 -8.57 20.67
C ALA A 89 -8.70 -7.18 20.07
N LEU A 90 -9.10 -7.12 18.79
CA LEU A 90 -9.48 -5.87 18.13
C LEU A 90 -10.70 -5.23 18.80
N LEU A 91 -11.71 -6.03 19.17
CA LEU A 91 -12.90 -5.53 19.87
C LEU A 91 -12.55 -4.95 21.25
N GLN A 92 -11.73 -5.65 22.04
CA GLN A 92 -11.28 -5.15 23.35
C GLN A 92 -10.53 -3.83 23.24
N ARG A 93 -9.69 -3.67 22.21
CA ARG A 93 -9.00 -2.41 21.92
C ARG A 93 -9.98 -1.31 21.55
N LEU A 94 -10.97 -1.60 20.70
CA LEU A 94 -12.01 -0.65 20.32
C LEU A 94 -12.82 -0.17 21.53
N GLU A 95 -13.20 -1.06 22.43
CA GLU A 95 -13.93 -0.68 23.66
C GLU A 95 -13.15 0.34 24.50
N LYS A 96 -11.83 0.12 24.66
CA LYS A 96 -10.94 1.04 25.38
C LYS A 96 -10.75 2.38 24.64
N GLU A 97 -10.50 2.33 23.34
CA GLU A 97 -10.28 3.53 22.51
C GLU A 97 -11.56 4.37 22.34
N ASN A 98 -12.73 3.74 22.30
CA ASN A 98 -13.99 4.46 22.15
C ASN A 98 -14.20 5.43 23.30
N VAL A 99 -13.99 4.98 24.55
CA VAL A 99 -14.15 5.85 25.73
C VAL A 99 -13.19 7.04 25.64
N ALA A 100 -11.91 6.79 25.36
CA ALA A 100 -10.89 7.84 25.28
C ALA A 100 -11.11 8.84 24.13
N THR A 101 -11.73 8.41 23.02
CA THR A 101 -11.97 9.27 21.85
C THR A 101 -13.29 10.05 21.93
N MET A 102 -14.19 9.69 22.84
CA MET A 102 -15.46 10.38 23.04
C MET A 102 -15.35 11.60 23.95
N GLU A 103 -14.29 11.71 24.75
CA GLU A 103 -14.03 12.87 25.60
C GLU A 103 -13.79 14.13 24.76
N GLY A 104 -14.60 15.17 24.96
CA GLY A 104 -14.47 16.45 24.24
C GLY A 104 -15.01 16.46 22.81
N ARG A 105 -15.76 15.42 22.41
CA ARG A 105 -16.38 15.34 21.07
C ARG A 105 -17.45 16.42 20.89
N THR A 106 -17.39 17.13 19.76
CA THR A 106 -18.33 18.21 19.40
C THR A 106 -19.12 17.94 18.11
N LYS A 107 -18.73 16.94 17.31
CA LYS A 107 -19.29 16.66 15.98
C LYS A 107 -19.68 15.18 15.84
N SER A 108 -20.53 14.87 14.85
CA SER A 108 -20.84 13.49 14.48
C SER A 108 -19.65 12.80 13.81
N ASP A 109 -19.63 11.48 13.74
CA ASP A 109 -18.47 10.73 13.21
C ASP A 109 -18.35 10.97 11.71
N ALA A 110 -19.48 11.09 10.99
CA ALA A 110 -19.47 11.43 9.58
C ALA A 110 -18.92 12.84 9.35
N ARG A 111 -19.23 13.81 10.23
CA ARG A 111 -18.69 15.17 10.11
C ARG A 111 -17.19 15.20 10.39
N GLU A 112 -16.72 14.49 11.41
CA GLU A 112 -15.29 14.39 11.69
C GLU A 112 -14.52 13.71 10.55
N MET A 113 -15.05 12.62 9.99
CA MET A 113 -14.45 11.95 8.83
C MET A 113 -14.39 12.88 7.60
N GLN A 114 -15.47 13.61 7.31
CA GLN A 114 -15.50 14.54 6.19
C GLN A 114 -14.53 15.71 6.36
N ASP A 115 -14.47 16.30 7.56
CA ASP A 115 -13.54 17.39 7.88
C ASP A 115 -12.09 16.91 7.73
N PHE A 116 -11.76 15.77 8.35
CA PHE A 116 -10.43 15.19 8.27
C PHE A 116 -10.02 14.83 6.84
N TYR A 117 -10.93 14.27 6.05
CA TYR A 117 -10.65 13.93 4.66
C TYR A 117 -10.33 15.18 3.82
N ARG A 118 -11.08 16.28 4.00
CA ARG A 118 -10.80 17.55 3.30
C ARG A 118 -9.42 18.10 3.68
N ASP A 119 -9.12 18.12 4.97
CA ASP A 119 -7.84 18.60 5.48
C ASP A 119 -6.67 17.73 4.97
N PHE A 120 -6.85 16.41 5.00
CA PHE A 120 -5.87 15.45 4.47
C PHE A 120 -5.63 15.68 2.98
N PHE A 121 -6.69 15.83 2.19
CA PHE A 121 -6.60 16.04 0.74
C PHE A 121 -5.85 17.33 0.40
N GLN A 122 -6.17 18.42 1.08
CA GLN A 122 -5.48 19.71 0.89
C GLN A 122 -3.99 19.60 1.26
N LYS A 123 -3.71 19.05 2.44
CA LYS A 123 -2.36 19.00 3.01
C LYS A 123 -1.42 18.00 2.34
N TYR A 124 -1.92 16.84 1.94
CA TYR A 124 -1.07 15.74 1.45
C TYR A 124 -1.24 15.47 -0.04
N ILE A 125 -2.37 15.78 -0.66
CA ILE A 125 -2.54 15.56 -2.10
C ILE A 125 -2.25 16.84 -2.86
N LYS A 126 -3.00 17.92 -2.62
CA LYS A 126 -2.83 19.17 -3.37
C LYS A 126 -1.45 19.80 -3.13
N ALA A 127 -1.00 19.86 -1.88
CA ALA A 127 0.32 20.42 -1.57
C ALA A 127 1.47 19.62 -2.23
N LEU A 128 1.42 18.28 -2.17
CA LEU A 128 2.45 17.45 -2.80
C LEU A 128 2.40 17.52 -4.34
N GLN A 129 1.22 17.60 -4.95
CA GLN A 129 1.08 17.86 -6.38
C GLN A 129 1.69 19.21 -6.79
N SER A 130 1.47 20.27 -6.01
CA SER A 130 2.05 21.59 -6.29
C SER A 130 3.58 21.64 -6.12
N ALA A 131 4.13 20.73 -5.32
CA ALA A 131 5.56 20.57 -5.09
C ALA A 131 6.19 19.50 -5.99
N ALA A 132 5.50 19.04 -7.05
CA ALA A 132 5.85 17.83 -7.83
C ALA A 132 7.28 17.77 -8.37
N ASP A 133 7.96 18.90 -8.62
CA ASP A 133 9.37 18.92 -9.02
C ASP A 133 10.33 18.48 -7.90
N LYS A 134 9.87 18.46 -6.65
CA LYS A 134 10.62 18.10 -5.42
C LYS A 134 9.92 17.05 -4.55
N ALA A 135 8.63 16.79 -4.78
CA ALA A 135 7.86 15.86 -3.98
C ALA A 135 8.35 14.43 -4.23
N ASP A 136 8.65 13.72 -3.15
CA ASP A 136 8.98 12.32 -3.20
C ASP A 136 7.75 11.54 -3.71
N ARG A 137 7.86 10.97 -4.92
CA ARG A 137 6.83 10.13 -5.56
C ARG A 137 6.29 9.08 -4.59
N ALA A 138 7.15 8.52 -3.73
CA ALA A 138 6.74 7.54 -2.74
C ALA A 138 5.76 8.14 -1.71
N GLN A 139 5.98 9.38 -1.28
CA GLN A 139 5.07 10.09 -0.38
C GLN A 139 3.72 10.36 -1.04
N LEU A 140 3.72 10.78 -2.31
CA LEU A 140 2.48 11.04 -3.04
C LEU A 140 1.69 9.74 -3.30
N THR A 141 2.39 8.66 -3.66
CA THR A 141 1.80 7.32 -3.81
C THR A 141 1.16 6.85 -2.50
N LYS A 142 1.88 7.01 -1.38
CA LYS A 142 1.36 6.72 -0.05
C LYS A 142 0.13 7.58 0.27
N ALA A 143 0.14 8.87 -0.05
CA ALA A 143 -0.98 9.78 0.20
C ALA A 143 -2.24 9.35 -0.56
N TYR A 144 -2.15 8.97 -1.83
CA TYR A 144 -3.30 8.44 -2.59
C TYR A 144 -3.82 7.13 -2.02
N HIS A 145 -2.92 6.22 -1.61
CA HIS A 145 -3.34 4.97 -0.98
C HIS A 145 -4.11 5.24 0.32
N THR A 146 -3.57 6.10 1.18
CA THR A 146 -4.21 6.49 2.45
C THR A 146 -5.55 7.20 2.20
N ALA A 147 -5.63 8.11 1.23
CA ALA A 147 -6.89 8.79 0.89
C ALA A 147 -7.97 7.82 0.43
N ALA A 148 -7.65 6.86 -0.44
CA ALA A 148 -8.62 5.88 -0.91
C ALA A 148 -9.22 5.04 0.24
N VAL A 149 -8.38 4.63 1.19
CA VAL A 149 -8.83 3.91 2.39
C VAL A 149 -9.67 4.82 3.29
N LEU A 150 -9.26 6.07 3.52
CA LEU A 150 -10.03 7.03 4.32
C LEU A 150 -11.41 7.29 3.70
N PHE A 151 -11.50 7.37 2.38
CA PHE A 151 -12.77 7.56 1.69
C PHE A 151 -13.69 6.34 1.81
N GLU A 152 -13.14 5.11 1.76
CA GLU A 152 -13.90 3.88 2.01
C GLU A 152 -14.56 3.91 3.40
N VAL A 153 -13.79 4.27 4.44
CA VAL A 153 -14.29 4.41 5.82
C VAL A 153 -15.32 5.54 5.90
N LEU A 154 -15.02 6.72 5.33
CA LEU A 154 -15.91 7.87 5.32
C LEU A 154 -17.28 7.50 4.75
N LYS A 155 -17.31 6.82 3.60
CA LYS A 155 -18.57 6.40 2.96
C LYS A 155 -19.38 5.46 3.85
N ALA A 156 -18.72 4.55 4.57
CA ALA A 156 -19.41 3.63 5.49
C ALA A 156 -19.98 4.34 6.72
N VAL A 157 -19.22 5.27 7.32
CA VAL A 157 -19.67 6.07 8.47
C VAL A 157 -20.83 6.97 8.08
N ASN A 158 -20.72 7.65 6.94
CA ASN A 158 -21.78 8.49 6.37
C ASN A 158 -23.08 7.72 6.12
N LEU A 159 -22.97 6.50 5.57
CA LEU A 159 -24.13 5.63 5.36
C LEU A 159 -24.79 5.22 6.68
N THR A 160 -23.99 4.97 7.72
CA THR A 160 -24.48 4.56 9.04
C THR A 160 -25.22 5.69 9.76
N GLU A 161 -24.75 6.94 9.60
CA GLU A 161 -25.39 8.13 10.20
C GLU A 161 -26.49 8.75 9.30
N ASP A 162 -26.83 8.14 8.15
CA ASP A 162 -27.76 8.68 7.14
C ASP A 162 -27.41 10.12 6.68
N LEU A 163 -26.11 10.38 6.52
CA LEU A 163 -25.58 11.67 6.10
C LEU A 163 -24.97 11.58 4.71
N LYS A 164 -25.40 12.47 3.80
CA LYS A 164 -24.81 12.58 2.47
C LYS A 164 -23.34 13.00 2.54
N VAL A 165 -22.53 12.40 1.69
CA VAL A 165 -21.15 12.84 1.44
C VAL A 165 -21.20 14.11 0.61
N ALA A 166 -20.42 15.13 0.99
CA ALA A 166 -20.35 16.37 0.22
C ALA A 166 -19.82 16.13 -1.20
N ASP A 167 -20.39 16.80 -2.21
CA ASP A 167 -20.02 16.61 -3.62
C ASP A 167 -18.55 16.91 -3.90
N GLU A 168 -17.96 17.90 -3.22
CA GLU A 168 -16.52 18.17 -3.29
C GLU A 168 -15.66 16.95 -2.90
N ILE A 169 -16.09 16.19 -1.88
CA ILE A 169 -15.37 15.00 -1.41
C ILE A 169 -15.48 13.88 -2.46
N LEU A 170 -16.65 13.73 -3.10
CA LEU A 170 -16.85 12.76 -4.19
C LEU A 170 -15.95 13.09 -5.39
N GLN A 171 -15.88 14.36 -5.77
CA GLN A 171 -14.99 14.84 -6.84
C GLN A 171 -13.52 14.62 -6.49
N ALA A 172 -13.12 14.98 -5.27
CA ALA A 172 -11.76 14.76 -4.78
C ALA A 172 -11.38 13.27 -4.81
N ASN A 173 -12.27 12.38 -4.37
CA ASN A 173 -12.01 10.94 -4.44
C ASN A 173 -11.95 10.40 -5.87
N THR A 174 -12.73 10.96 -6.80
CA THR A 174 -12.61 10.60 -8.22
C THR A 174 -11.21 10.87 -8.73
N GLN A 175 -10.62 12.03 -8.38
CA GLN A 175 -9.22 12.34 -8.68
C GLN A 175 -8.25 11.37 -8.00
N VAL A 176 -8.49 10.98 -6.73
CA VAL A 176 -7.66 9.98 -6.03
C VAL A 176 -7.66 8.65 -6.78
N GLU A 177 -8.82 8.15 -7.19
CA GLU A 177 -8.96 6.87 -7.88
C GLU A 177 -8.29 6.88 -9.27
N GLU A 178 -8.37 7.99 -9.99
CA GLU A 178 -7.65 8.16 -11.26
C GLU A 178 -6.14 8.17 -11.05
N LYS A 179 -5.65 8.94 -10.07
CA LYS A 179 -4.21 9.08 -9.81
C LYS A 179 -3.61 7.82 -9.18
N LYS A 180 -4.33 7.11 -8.33
CA LYS A 180 -3.88 5.84 -7.74
C LYS A 180 -3.61 4.76 -8.80
N LYS A 181 -4.28 4.82 -9.95
CA LYS A 181 -4.04 3.88 -11.08
C LYS A 181 -2.70 4.13 -11.79
N ILE A 182 -2.14 5.34 -11.69
CA ILE A 182 -0.87 5.70 -12.33
C ILE A 182 0.31 5.68 -11.35
N TYR A 183 0.08 5.97 -10.07
CA TYR A 183 1.09 5.92 -9.01
C TYR A 183 1.16 4.53 -8.38
N LEU A 184 1.92 3.64 -9.03
CA LEU A 184 2.14 2.28 -8.53
C LEU A 184 3.36 2.22 -7.58
N PRO A 185 3.28 1.53 -6.41
CA PRO A 185 4.34 1.51 -5.41
C PRO A 185 5.64 0.81 -5.80
N TYR A 186 5.65 -0.04 -6.84
CA TYR A 186 6.74 -0.99 -7.11
C TYR A 186 7.49 -0.72 -8.41
N ASN A 187 7.31 0.47 -8.99
CA ASN A 187 7.91 0.86 -10.26
C ASN A 187 9.14 1.72 -9.99
N ILE A 188 10.30 1.25 -10.42
CA ILE A 188 11.58 1.96 -10.31
C ILE A 188 11.60 3.11 -11.32
N LEU A 189 11.09 2.86 -12.53
CA LEU A 189 10.99 3.87 -13.57
C LEU A 189 9.56 4.43 -13.62
N PRO A 190 9.39 5.72 -13.35
CA PRO A 190 8.09 6.34 -13.29
C PRO A 190 7.64 6.75 -14.71
N LEU A 191 7.18 5.77 -15.48
CA LEU A 191 6.84 5.94 -16.90
C LEU A 191 5.47 6.62 -17.13
N ASP A 192 4.74 6.95 -16.07
CA ASP A 192 3.48 7.68 -16.15
C ASP A 192 3.69 9.15 -16.61
N PRO A 193 2.66 9.76 -17.22
CA PRO A 193 2.76 11.12 -17.75
C PRO A 193 3.16 12.17 -16.71
N ASP A 194 2.75 11.99 -15.45
CA ASP A 194 2.99 12.96 -14.38
C ASP A 194 4.44 12.95 -13.88
N SER A 195 5.27 11.99 -14.35
CA SER A 195 6.58 11.73 -13.78
C SER A 195 7.75 11.85 -14.75
N GLN A 196 7.50 12.43 -15.92
CA GLN A 196 8.53 12.69 -16.93
C GLN A 196 9.70 13.54 -16.39
N ASN A 197 9.44 14.40 -15.40
CA ASN A 197 10.42 15.31 -14.83
C ASN A 197 11.26 14.72 -13.68
N GLN A 198 10.99 13.47 -13.26
CA GLN A 198 11.74 12.83 -12.18
C GLN A 198 13.22 12.66 -12.55
N ALA A 199 14.11 12.76 -11.55
CA ALA A 199 15.55 12.77 -11.77
C ALA A 199 16.05 11.57 -12.59
N ILE A 200 15.54 10.37 -12.31
CA ILE A 200 15.90 9.14 -13.04
C ILE A 200 15.49 9.17 -14.52
N MET A 201 14.41 9.91 -14.86
CA MET A 201 13.95 10.08 -16.25
C MET A 201 14.78 11.10 -17.03
N ARG A 202 15.67 11.85 -16.37
CA ARG A 202 16.57 12.83 -17.00
C ARG A 202 17.87 12.21 -17.50
N TYR A 203 18.17 10.96 -17.15
CA TYR A 203 19.34 10.27 -17.68
C TYR A 203 19.19 10.03 -19.19
N PRO A 204 20.14 10.47 -20.03
CA PRO A 204 20.03 10.35 -21.48
C PRO A 204 19.94 8.89 -21.93
N GLU A 205 20.53 7.96 -21.20
CA GLU A 205 20.50 6.53 -21.51
C GLU A 205 19.12 5.92 -21.28
N ILE A 206 18.42 6.36 -20.23
CA ILE A 206 17.03 6.00 -19.97
C ILE A 206 16.14 6.58 -21.07
N GLN A 207 16.33 7.85 -21.43
CA GLN A 207 15.55 8.50 -22.49
C GLN A 207 15.75 7.84 -23.85
N ALA A 208 16.98 7.45 -24.19
CA ALA A 208 17.31 6.73 -25.41
C ALA A 208 16.62 5.36 -25.45
N ALA A 209 16.69 4.59 -24.36
CA ALA A 209 16.04 3.29 -24.26
C ALA A 209 14.51 3.39 -24.38
N VAL A 210 13.88 4.34 -23.66
CA VAL A 210 12.43 4.61 -23.78
C VAL A 210 12.05 4.99 -25.21
N SER A 211 12.82 5.88 -25.84
CA SER A 211 12.56 6.33 -27.22
C SER A 211 12.70 5.18 -28.22
N ALA A 212 13.68 4.29 -28.02
CA ALA A 212 13.86 3.11 -28.86
C ALA A 212 12.67 2.16 -28.79
N LEU A 213 12.12 1.89 -27.59
CA LEU A 213 10.94 1.04 -27.43
C LEU A 213 9.68 1.65 -28.03
N ARG A 214 9.56 2.98 -28.01
CA ARG A 214 8.45 3.73 -28.62
C ARG A 214 8.50 3.79 -30.14
N ASN A 215 9.57 3.30 -30.77
CA ASN A 215 9.65 3.21 -32.23
C ASN A 215 8.82 2.01 -32.74
N THR A 216 7.50 2.18 -32.78
CA THR A 216 6.52 1.17 -33.20
C THR A 216 6.13 1.32 -34.68
N ARG A 217 6.89 2.10 -35.46
CA ARG A 217 6.61 2.34 -36.88
C ARG A 217 6.61 1.02 -37.65
N GLY A 218 5.52 0.75 -38.35
CA GLY A 218 5.35 -0.46 -39.17
C GLY A 218 4.80 -1.68 -38.43
N LEU A 219 4.49 -1.57 -37.14
CA LEU A 219 3.82 -2.66 -36.42
C LEU A 219 2.33 -2.77 -36.81
N PRO A 220 1.81 -3.99 -37.05
CA PRO A 220 0.40 -4.20 -37.35
C PRO A 220 -0.43 -4.22 -36.07
N TRP A 221 -1.07 -3.10 -35.74
CA TRP A 221 -1.99 -3.01 -34.60
C TRP A 221 -3.36 -3.63 -34.92
N PRO A 222 -4.10 -4.15 -33.92
CA PRO A 222 -5.48 -4.60 -34.11
C PRO A 222 -6.37 -3.49 -34.67
N LYS A 223 -7.37 -3.85 -35.49
CA LYS A 223 -8.24 -2.89 -36.19
C LYS A 223 -9.01 -1.95 -35.26
N ASP A 224 -9.36 -2.44 -34.07
CA ASP A 224 -10.11 -1.68 -33.07
C ASP A 224 -9.20 -1.01 -32.02
N HIS A 225 -7.88 -1.00 -32.25
CA HIS A 225 -6.91 -0.40 -31.34
C HIS A 225 -7.06 1.12 -31.30
N LYS A 226 -7.22 1.67 -30.10
CA LYS A 226 -7.21 3.11 -29.88
C LYS A 226 -5.80 3.51 -29.50
N ASN A 227 -5.14 4.29 -30.36
CA ASN A 227 -3.81 4.80 -30.09
C ASN A 227 -3.78 5.56 -28.76
N GLN A 228 -2.90 5.15 -27.86
CA GLN A 228 -2.64 5.84 -26.61
C GLN A 228 -1.35 6.65 -26.71
N VAL A 229 -1.27 7.70 -25.92
CA VAL A 229 -0.05 8.50 -25.84
C VAL A 229 1.05 7.65 -25.19
N ASN A 230 2.26 7.70 -25.76
CA ASN A 230 3.44 6.96 -25.27
C ASN A 230 3.40 5.43 -25.40
N GLU A 231 2.58 4.88 -26.31
CA GLU A 231 2.60 3.43 -26.59
C GLU A 231 3.96 2.97 -27.13
N ASP A 232 4.38 1.80 -26.68
CA ASP A 232 5.62 1.16 -27.10
C ASP A 232 5.41 -0.26 -27.63
N ILE A 233 6.50 -0.89 -28.06
CA ILE A 233 6.48 -2.26 -28.60
C ILE A 233 5.89 -3.28 -27.61
N LEU A 234 5.98 -3.04 -26.30
CA LEU A 234 5.43 -3.94 -25.29
C LEU A 234 3.91 -3.76 -25.14
N ASP A 235 3.37 -2.56 -25.35
CA ASP A 235 1.91 -2.36 -25.48
C ASP A 235 1.38 -3.07 -26.72
N TRP A 236 2.14 -3.06 -27.82
CA TRP A 236 1.80 -3.82 -29.02
C TRP A 236 1.78 -5.33 -28.74
N LEU A 237 2.82 -5.86 -28.09
CA LEU A 237 2.85 -7.28 -27.68
C LEU A 237 1.69 -7.62 -26.74
N GLN A 238 1.37 -6.74 -25.80
CA GLN A 238 0.21 -6.93 -24.93
C GLN A 238 -1.08 -7.06 -25.74
N SER A 239 -1.31 -6.15 -26.69
CA SER A 239 -2.52 -6.10 -27.51
C SER A 239 -2.64 -7.34 -28.41
N MET A 240 -1.53 -7.81 -28.97
CA MET A 240 -1.51 -8.95 -29.89
C MET A 240 -1.62 -10.31 -29.19
N PHE A 241 -1.01 -10.46 -28.02
CA PHE A 241 -0.86 -11.76 -27.35
C PHE A 241 -1.62 -11.87 -26.02
N GLY A 242 -2.23 -10.79 -25.55
CA GLY A 242 -3.03 -10.80 -24.32
C GLY A 242 -2.20 -10.90 -23.04
N PHE A 243 -0.96 -10.40 -23.03
CA PHE A 243 -0.13 -10.42 -21.82
C PHE A 243 -0.78 -9.61 -20.69
N GLN A 244 -0.60 -10.10 -19.45
CA GLN A 244 -1.07 -9.39 -18.25
C GLN A 244 -0.37 -8.03 -18.12
N LYS A 245 -1.14 -6.99 -17.77
CA LYS A 245 -0.68 -5.60 -17.69
C LYS A 245 0.53 -5.42 -16.78
N ASP A 246 0.48 -6.02 -15.59
CA ASP A 246 1.56 -5.86 -14.62
C ASP A 246 2.84 -6.60 -15.06
N SER A 247 2.70 -7.74 -15.76
CA SER A 247 3.85 -8.43 -16.35
C SER A 247 4.52 -7.58 -17.42
N VAL A 248 3.74 -6.92 -18.28
CA VAL A 248 4.24 -6.03 -19.33
C VAL A 248 4.94 -4.82 -18.71
N ALA A 249 4.32 -4.17 -17.72
CA ALA A 249 4.90 -3.04 -17.01
C ALA A 249 6.25 -3.40 -16.36
N ASN A 250 6.31 -4.52 -15.65
CA ASN A 250 7.54 -4.99 -15.00
C ASN A 250 8.66 -5.27 -16.03
N GLN A 251 8.32 -5.95 -17.13
CA GLN A 251 9.31 -6.26 -18.17
C GLN A 251 9.80 -5.02 -18.92
N ARG A 252 8.92 -4.03 -19.11
CA ARG A 252 9.29 -2.73 -19.69
C ARG A 252 10.38 -2.06 -18.89
N GLU A 253 10.20 -1.95 -17.57
CA GLU A 253 11.18 -1.31 -16.70
C GLU A 253 12.51 -2.06 -16.72
N HIS A 254 12.46 -3.38 -16.62
CA HIS A 254 13.65 -4.22 -16.66
C HIS A 254 14.42 -4.04 -17.99
N LEU A 255 13.72 -4.05 -19.12
CA LEU A 255 14.34 -3.88 -20.43
C LEU A 255 14.96 -2.48 -20.61
N ILE A 256 14.26 -1.43 -20.16
CA ILE A 256 14.80 -0.06 -20.20
C ILE A 256 16.08 0.04 -19.37
N MET A 257 16.07 -0.49 -18.15
CA MET A 257 17.24 -0.48 -17.27
C MET A 257 18.42 -1.25 -17.88
N LEU A 258 18.16 -2.41 -18.48
CA LEU A 258 19.19 -3.22 -19.15
C LEU A 258 19.80 -2.46 -20.34
N LEU A 259 18.97 -1.88 -21.20
CA LEU A 259 19.42 -1.13 -22.37
C LEU A 259 20.21 0.11 -21.96
N ALA A 260 19.75 0.84 -20.95
CA ALA A 260 20.47 1.99 -20.41
C ALA A 260 21.84 1.59 -19.84
N ASN A 261 21.91 0.51 -19.06
CA ASN A 261 23.17 0.00 -18.52
C ASN A 261 24.16 -0.41 -19.64
N VAL A 262 23.68 -1.11 -20.67
CA VAL A 262 24.51 -1.47 -21.84
C VAL A 262 25.02 -0.22 -22.56
N HIS A 263 24.18 0.81 -22.69
CA HIS A 263 24.58 2.07 -23.31
C HIS A 263 25.67 2.77 -22.50
N ILE A 264 25.53 2.85 -21.17
CA ILE A 264 26.57 3.37 -20.28
C ILE A 264 27.88 2.61 -20.49
N GLN A 265 27.86 1.28 -20.47
CA GLN A 265 29.08 0.47 -20.62
C GLN A 265 29.80 0.67 -21.96
N ARG A 266 29.03 0.88 -23.04
CA ARG A 266 29.60 1.02 -24.39
C ARG A 266 30.08 2.43 -24.72
N PHE A 267 29.50 3.45 -24.10
CA PHE A 267 29.71 4.85 -24.47
C PHE A 267 30.24 5.73 -23.34
N SER A 268 30.55 5.17 -22.16
CA SER A 268 31.27 5.90 -21.11
C SER A 268 32.66 6.31 -21.59
N THR A 269 32.90 7.61 -21.73
CA THR A 269 34.26 8.15 -21.91
C THR A 269 35.02 8.13 -20.58
N PRO A 270 36.37 8.01 -20.59
CA PRO A 270 37.17 7.91 -19.36
C PRO A 270 36.95 9.03 -18.33
N ASP A 271 36.59 10.24 -18.77
CA ASP A 271 36.34 11.40 -17.90
C ASP A 271 35.04 11.28 -17.05
N GLN A 272 34.03 10.53 -17.51
CA GLN A 272 32.80 10.35 -16.73
C GLN A 272 32.97 9.33 -15.60
N GLN A 273 33.86 8.35 -15.76
CA GLN A 273 34.16 7.36 -14.72
C GLN A 273 34.89 7.98 -13.53
N GLN A 274 35.72 9.02 -13.74
CA GLN A 274 36.45 9.68 -12.65
C GLN A 274 35.52 10.42 -11.67
N LYS A 275 34.41 11.02 -12.12
CA LYS A 275 33.50 11.75 -11.22
C LYS A 275 32.68 10.85 -10.29
N VAL A 276 32.49 9.58 -10.64
CA VAL A 276 31.70 8.63 -9.84
C VAL A 276 32.52 8.08 -8.66
N ILE A 277 33.85 8.07 -8.76
CA ILE A 277 34.74 7.50 -7.74
C ILE A 277 34.97 8.46 -6.56
N TYR A 278 34.78 9.77 -6.73
CA TYR A 278 35.08 10.76 -5.68
C TYR A 278 33.92 11.09 -4.73
N TYR A 279 32.77 10.43 -4.83
CA TYR A 279 31.61 10.68 -3.97
C TYR A 279 31.11 9.44 -3.19
N CYS A 280 31.94 8.39 -3.07
CA CYS A 280 31.74 7.31 -2.10
C CYS A 280 32.55 7.57 -0.82
#